data_AF-A0A524ERF8-F1
#
_entry.id   AF-A0A524ERF8-F1
#
_cell.length_a   1.000
_cell.length_b   1.000
_cell.length_c   1.000
_cell.angle_alpha   90.00
_cell.angle_beta   90.00
_cell.angle_gamma   90.00
#
_symmetry.space_group_name_H-M   'P 1'
#
loop_
_entity.id
_entity.type
_entity.pdbx_description
1 polymer ?
#
loop_
_entity_poly.entity_id
_entity_poly.type
_entity_poly.pdbx_seq_one_letter_code
_entity_poly.pdbx_strand_id
1 'polypeptide(L)'
;PNPGAMVIVVGADPGSLGSHQEQNERFYTWMFHFPCFEPHTPQECKDFTKLAFKLSEKYDTVIEIRTSTRSAHSRGYVKLAPLKKGLKKGKFIRNIPKFNSLPPHAINNHIRLYERIEAIRKIIPNLHVNKIYPGENSIGIITSGMSFGYSIEALRQLGIIDVPILKLGMIYPLNYEEIINFIKKLKKVIIIEELEPFLEVKIAEIAQKFKIDIEILGQEYFPKYNEFSTGLVANRLAKIFNLKSNNNKIDTAIEIFDSYKDMIPSRFPTFCAGCPERASLYAILKSTNNLENTIVCGDIGCFVMSFFPPQQCSDLIICMSGGLSAAIGMAEKTDQKVIALIGDSTFLHTGMAPLTEAANYDSNVLLFVFENNWTAMTGHQPVIGLSEKQLSIEKICNAVGISWIKIEDSYDPQHLIKTINEGLDTKGFKVIIVKRECALQAHRLREKKRKELSQQGKKIQETSYYIGGCQLCFECARIFSCPALRKVKINDLEEMQIDQERCIQCGVCYEVCPNGAIHKSIIHLFEEEVPFREL
;
A
#
# COMPACT_ATOMS: atom_id res chain seq x y z
N PRO A 1 -12.58 -27.98 -19.30
CA PRO A 1 -13.73 -27.93 -18.38
C PRO A 1 -13.69 -26.68 -17.48
N ASN A 2 -14.68 -25.79 -17.63
CA ASN A 2 -14.77 -24.47 -17.00
C ASN A 2 -13.66 -23.52 -17.45
N PRO A 3 -13.73 -22.95 -18.67
CA PRO A 3 -12.70 -22.10 -19.27
C PRO A 3 -12.70 -20.68 -18.66
N GLY A 4 -12.67 -20.57 -17.33
CA GLY A 4 -12.49 -19.30 -16.66
C GLY A 4 -11.02 -18.88 -16.71
N ALA A 5 -10.77 -17.58 -16.82
CA ALA A 5 -9.45 -17.01 -16.64
C ALA A 5 -9.39 -16.26 -15.30
N MET A 6 -8.28 -16.43 -14.59
CA MET A 6 -7.96 -15.71 -13.37
C MET A 6 -6.58 -15.07 -13.54
N VAL A 7 -6.57 -13.74 -13.50
CA VAL A 7 -5.35 -12.94 -13.55
C VAL A 7 -5.26 -12.14 -12.26
N ILE A 8 -4.13 -12.24 -11.58
CA ILE A 8 -3.83 -11.47 -10.36
C ILE A 8 -2.83 -10.38 -10.75
N VAL A 9 -3.09 -9.14 -10.35
CA VAL A 9 -2.13 -8.05 -10.49
C VAL A 9 -1.50 -7.80 -9.13
N VAL A 10 -0.18 -7.87 -9.06
CA VAL A 10 0.59 -7.65 -7.84
C VAL A 10 1.42 -6.38 -8.01
N GLY A 11 1.22 -5.43 -7.09
CA GLY A 11 1.99 -4.20 -7.02
C GLY A 11 3.26 -4.41 -6.18
N ALA A 12 4.42 -4.49 -6.83
CA ALA A 12 5.71 -4.38 -6.19
C ALA A 12 5.94 -2.95 -5.72
N ASP A 13 6.50 -2.79 -4.53
CA ASP A 13 6.86 -1.48 -4.00
C ASP A 13 8.30 -1.46 -3.48
N PRO A 14 9.30 -1.66 -4.36
CA PRO A 14 10.69 -1.41 -3.99
C PRO A 14 10.82 0.06 -3.53
N GLY A 15 11.51 0.27 -2.42
CA GLY A 15 11.59 1.53 -1.69
C GLY A 15 10.45 1.79 -0.70
N SER A 16 9.44 0.90 -0.60
CA SER A 16 8.32 1.02 0.34
C SER A 16 7.61 2.39 0.30
N LEU A 17 7.36 2.91 -0.91
CA LEU A 17 6.79 4.25 -1.10
C LEU A 17 5.32 4.36 -0.66
N GLY A 18 4.57 3.26 -0.76
CA GLY A 18 3.14 3.21 -0.41
C GLY A 18 2.74 1.99 0.42
N SER A 19 3.65 1.04 0.61
CA SER A 19 3.46 -0.19 1.38
C SER A 19 4.28 -0.19 2.67
N HIS A 20 4.10 -1.23 3.49
CA HIS A 20 4.86 -1.45 4.72
C HIS A 20 5.98 -2.49 4.56
N GLN A 21 6.15 -3.06 3.37
CA GLN A 21 7.07 -4.16 3.13
C GLN A 21 7.70 -4.07 1.75
N GLU A 22 8.99 -4.33 1.71
CA GLU A 22 9.81 -4.23 0.51
C GLU A 22 10.31 -5.63 0.06
N GLN A 23 9.40 -6.57 -0.11
CA GLN A 23 9.73 -7.97 -0.41
C GLN A 23 9.64 -8.28 -1.91
N ASN A 24 10.52 -9.15 -2.42
CA ASN A 24 10.43 -9.67 -3.79
C ASN A 24 9.35 -10.76 -3.92
N GLU A 25 8.23 -10.39 -4.53
CA GLU A 25 7.08 -11.24 -4.77
C GLU A 25 7.33 -12.36 -5.79
N ARG A 26 8.38 -12.27 -6.61
CA ARG A 26 8.71 -13.32 -7.60
C ARG A 26 8.89 -14.69 -6.94
N PHE A 27 9.33 -14.73 -5.68
CA PHE A 27 9.41 -15.98 -4.90
C PHE A 27 8.05 -16.61 -4.64
N TYR A 28 6.98 -15.82 -4.43
CA TYR A 28 5.62 -16.35 -4.30
C TYR A 28 5.11 -16.94 -5.63
N THR A 29 5.47 -16.33 -6.76
CA THR A 29 5.13 -16.88 -8.09
C THR A 29 5.72 -18.28 -8.29
N TRP A 30 6.95 -18.48 -7.82
CA TRP A 30 7.62 -19.77 -7.84
C TRP A 30 6.99 -20.75 -6.85
N MET A 31 6.69 -20.32 -5.62
CA MET A 31 6.07 -21.15 -4.59
C MET A 31 4.69 -21.65 -5.02
N PHE A 32 3.82 -20.74 -5.48
CA PHE A 32 2.45 -21.07 -5.89
C PHE A 32 2.34 -21.62 -7.32
N HIS A 33 3.44 -21.62 -8.07
CA HIS A 33 3.49 -21.99 -9.49
C HIS A 33 2.51 -21.15 -10.34
N PHE A 34 2.52 -19.84 -10.14
CA PHE A 34 1.75 -18.91 -10.96
C PHE A 34 2.66 -18.32 -12.02
N PRO A 35 2.44 -18.60 -13.33
CA PRO A 35 3.20 -17.93 -14.35
C PRO A 35 3.08 -16.42 -14.21
N CYS A 36 4.20 -15.70 -14.26
CA CYS A 36 4.29 -14.30 -13.92
C CYS A 36 4.83 -13.48 -15.08
N PHE A 37 4.06 -12.49 -15.52
CA PHE A 37 4.51 -11.45 -16.43
C PHE A 37 5.06 -10.25 -15.67
N GLU A 38 6.13 -9.66 -16.17
CA GLU A 38 6.68 -8.42 -15.62
C GLU A 38 6.88 -7.36 -16.72
N PRO A 39 5.86 -6.53 -16.99
CA PRO A 39 5.93 -5.48 -17.99
C PRO A 39 6.88 -4.33 -17.61
N HIS A 40 7.52 -3.73 -18.62
CA HIS A 40 8.34 -2.53 -18.47
C HIS A 40 7.59 -1.24 -18.84
N THR A 41 6.62 -1.32 -19.77
CA THR A 41 5.97 -0.13 -20.35
C THR A 41 4.44 -0.20 -20.24
N PRO A 42 3.72 0.94 -20.29
CA PRO A 42 2.25 0.94 -20.36
C PRO A 42 1.69 0.07 -21.48
N GLN A 43 2.38 0.00 -22.62
CA GLN A 43 2.01 -0.85 -23.74
C GLN A 43 2.13 -2.34 -23.39
N GLU A 44 3.23 -2.75 -22.74
CA GLU A 44 3.43 -4.13 -22.27
C GLU A 44 2.43 -4.48 -21.16
N CYS A 45 2.12 -3.59 -20.23
CA CYS A 45 1.06 -3.82 -19.24
C CYS A 45 -0.26 -4.20 -19.92
N LYS A 46 -0.65 -3.46 -20.96
CA LYS A 46 -1.87 -3.71 -21.74
C LYS A 46 -1.80 -5.05 -22.50
N ASP A 47 -0.69 -5.30 -23.20
CA ASP A 47 -0.54 -6.48 -24.07
C ASP A 47 -0.37 -7.78 -23.24
N PHE A 48 0.43 -7.74 -22.18
CA PHE A 48 0.63 -8.87 -21.27
C PHE A 48 -0.64 -9.20 -20.50
N THR A 49 -1.45 -8.21 -20.11
CA THR A 49 -2.77 -8.47 -19.50
C THR A 49 -3.66 -9.28 -20.42
N LYS A 50 -3.78 -8.88 -21.69
CA LYS A 50 -4.56 -9.63 -22.67
C LYS A 50 -4.03 -11.05 -22.86
N LEU A 51 -2.70 -11.22 -22.87
CA LEU A 51 -2.06 -12.52 -23.00
C LEU A 51 -2.28 -13.39 -21.76
N ALA A 52 -2.20 -12.83 -20.56
CA ALA A 52 -2.44 -13.49 -19.29
C ALA A 52 -3.84 -14.12 -19.25
N PHE A 53 -4.89 -13.37 -19.62
CA PHE A 53 -6.25 -13.93 -19.71
C PHE A 53 -6.34 -15.10 -20.68
N LYS A 54 -5.73 -14.98 -21.87
CA LYS A 54 -5.71 -16.04 -22.89
C LYS A 54 -4.98 -17.29 -22.42
N LEU A 55 -3.83 -17.13 -21.75
CA LEU A 55 -3.04 -18.25 -21.24
C LEU A 55 -3.72 -18.91 -20.05
N SER A 56 -4.29 -18.11 -19.14
CA SER A 56 -5.04 -18.59 -17.98
C SER A 56 -6.20 -19.49 -18.42
N GLU A 57 -7.02 -19.03 -19.39
CA GLU A 57 -8.12 -19.82 -19.94
C GLU A 57 -7.63 -21.10 -20.65
N LYS A 58 -6.57 -21.00 -21.45
CA LYS A 58 -6.06 -22.13 -22.25
C LYS A 58 -5.42 -23.22 -21.38
N TYR A 59 -4.61 -22.82 -20.42
CA TYR A 59 -3.82 -23.74 -19.58
C TYR A 59 -4.46 -24.03 -18.22
N ASP A 60 -5.62 -23.43 -17.95
CA ASP A 60 -6.38 -23.66 -16.72
C ASP A 60 -5.54 -23.34 -15.46
N THR A 61 -4.86 -22.19 -15.47
CA THR A 61 -3.96 -21.76 -14.40
C THR A 61 -4.18 -20.29 -14.05
N VAL A 62 -3.87 -19.92 -12.81
CA VAL A 62 -3.78 -18.51 -12.40
C VAL A 62 -2.52 -17.91 -13.01
N ILE A 63 -2.62 -16.70 -13.56
CA ILE A 63 -1.48 -15.94 -14.10
C ILE A 63 -1.31 -14.67 -13.27
N GLU A 64 -0.07 -14.36 -12.91
CA GLU A 64 0.30 -13.13 -12.23
C GLU A 64 0.82 -12.08 -13.21
N ILE A 65 0.53 -10.81 -12.94
CA ILE A 65 1.15 -9.66 -13.57
C ILE A 65 1.74 -8.80 -12.47
N ARG A 66 3.08 -8.76 -12.44
CA ARG A 66 3.86 -7.97 -11.51
C ARG A 66 4.06 -6.56 -12.06
N THR A 67 3.65 -5.54 -11.32
CA THR A 67 3.90 -4.13 -11.65
C THR A 67 4.67 -3.49 -10.50
N SER A 68 5.80 -2.82 -10.74
CA SER A 68 6.44 -1.99 -9.72
C SER A 68 5.85 -0.59 -9.64
N THR A 69 6.13 0.15 -8.56
CA THR A 69 5.69 1.54 -8.35
C THR A 69 5.90 2.42 -9.58
N ARG A 70 7.09 2.42 -10.21
CA ARG A 70 7.30 3.21 -11.44
C ARG A 70 6.46 2.77 -12.61
N SER A 71 6.24 1.46 -12.78
CA SER A 71 5.38 0.97 -13.86
C SER A 71 3.93 1.43 -13.66
N ALA A 72 3.43 1.38 -12.42
CA ALA A 72 2.07 1.79 -12.04
C ALA A 72 1.84 3.31 -12.14
N HIS A 73 2.86 4.12 -11.83
CA HIS A 73 2.81 5.58 -11.91
C HIS A 73 3.28 6.16 -13.26
N SER A 74 3.61 5.31 -14.24
CA SER A 74 4.03 5.75 -15.57
C SER A 74 2.84 6.07 -16.48
N ARG A 75 3.06 6.96 -17.45
CA ARG A 75 2.10 7.28 -18.52
C ARG A 75 2.79 7.22 -19.87
N GLY A 76 2.07 6.78 -20.89
CA GLY A 76 2.59 6.71 -22.25
C GLY A 76 1.49 6.42 -23.25
N TYR A 77 1.77 6.67 -24.53
CA TYR A 77 0.86 6.32 -25.60
C TYR A 77 0.75 4.80 -25.74
N VAL A 78 -0.48 4.31 -25.90
CA VAL A 78 -0.76 2.89 -26.13
C VAL A 78 -1.53 2.70 -27.42
N LYS A 79 -1.14 1.71 -28.21
CA LYS A 79 -1.88 1.29 -29.40
C LYS A 79 -3.09 0.49 -28.96
N LEU A 80 -4.29 1.04 -29.13
CA LEU A 80 -5.53 0.35 -28.82
C LEU A 80 -5.82 -0.75 -29.85
N ALA A 81 -6.62 -1.73 -29.43
CA ALA A 81 -7.15 -2.77 -30.30
C ALA A 81 -8.66 -2.87 -30.05
N PRO A 82 -9.45 -3.36 -31.03
CA PRO A 82 -10.88 -3.57 -30.83
C PRO A 82 -11.17 -4.43 -29.61
N LEU A 83 -12.12 -3.97 -28.78
CA LEU A 83 -12.58 -4.73 -27.62
C LEU A 83 -13.33 -5.98 -28.09
N LYS A 84 -12.86 -7.15 -27.66
CA LYS A 84 -13.60 -8.41 -27.85
C LYS A 84 -14.50 -8.61 -26.64
N LYS A 85 -15.81 -8.66 -26.88
CA LYS A 85 -16.77 -9.03 -25.83
C LYS A 85 -16.64 -10.52 -25.56
N GLY A 86 -16.36 -10.89 -24.31
CA GLY A 86 -16.43 -12.27 -23.85
C GLY A 86 -17.87 -12.75 -23.68
N LEU A 87 -18.02 -14.02 -23.31
CA LEU A 87 -19.32 -14.58 -22.93
C LEU A 87 -19.82 -13.89 -21.64
N LYS A 88 -21.10 -13.52 -21.60
CA LYS A 88 -21.70 -12.89 -20.41
C LYS A 88 -21.87 -13.85 -19.23
N LYS A 89 -22.03 -15.14 -19.51
CA LYS A 89 -22.25 -16.20 -18.51
C LYS A 89 -21.51 -17.47 -18.93
N GLY A 90 -20.87 -18.13 -17.96
CA GLY A 90 -20.31 -19.46 -18.13
C GLY A 90 -21.29 -20.56 -17.67
N LYS A 91 -20.96 -21.81 -17.97
CA LYS A 91 -21.62 -23.00 -17.41
C LYS A 91 -20.64 -23.74 -16.51
N PHE A 92 -21.00 -23.95 -15.25
CA PHE A 92 -20.24 -24.82 -14.37
C PHE A 92 -20.44 -26.28 -14.79
N ILE A 93 -19.35 -26.93 -15.19
CA ILE A 93 -19.29 -28.36 -15.51
C ILE A 93 -18.60 -29.04 -14.34
N ARG A 94 -19.36 -29.85 -13.60
CA ARG A 94 -18.83 -30.63 -12.46
C ARG A 94 -17.64 -31.48 -12.91
N ASN A 95 -16.52 -31.36 -12.19
CA ASN A 95 -15.32 -32.17 -12.38
C ASN A 95 -14.65 -32.39 -11.01
N ILE A 96 -15.04 -33.47 -10.32
CA ILE A 96 -14.56 -33.76 -8.96
C ILE A 96 -13.04 -33.91 -8.92
N PRO A 97 -12.40 -34.70 -9.82
CA PRO A 97 -10.95 -34.86 -9.79
C PRO A 97 -10.14 -33.59 -10.06
N LYS A 98 -10.79 -32.50 -10.50
CA LYS A 98 -10.17 -31.18 -10.69
C LYS A 98 -10.43 -30.28 -9.49
N PHE A 99 -11.67 -30.19 -9.02
CA PHE A 99 -12.09 -29.18 -8.04
C PHE A 99 -12.03 -29.62 -6.58
N ASN A 100 -12.00 -30.93 -6.33
CA ASN A 100 -11.80 -31.46 -4.98
C ASN A 100 -10.33 -31.79 -4.80
N SER A 101 -9.68 -31.19 -3.79
CA SER A 101 -8.27 -31.42 -3.45
C SER A 101 -8.08 -32.42 -2.31
N LEU A 102 -9.07 -33.28 -2.03
CA LEU A 102 -8.87 -34.44 -1.14
C LEU A 102 -8.02 -35.51 -1.85
N PRO A 103 -7.13 -36.24 -1.14
CA PRO A 103 -6.41 -37.37 -1.73
C PRO A 103 -7.35 -38.38 -2.41
N PRO A 104 -6.99 -38.95 -3.60
CA PRO A 104 -5.74 -38.77 -4.33
C PRO A 104 -5.74 -37.57 -5.30
N HIS A 105 -6.83 -36.80 -5.38
CA HIS A 105 -6.97 -35.72 -6.36
C HIS A 105 -5.96 -34.59 -6.14
N ALA A 106 -5.57 -34.31 -4.88
CA ALA A 106 -4.51 -33.34 -4.55
C ALA A 106 -3.21 -33.62 -5.32
N ILE A 107 -2.74 -34.88 -5.28
CA ILE A 107 -1.50 -35.32 -5.93
C ILE A 107 -1.65 -35.22 -7.44
N ASN A 108 -2.76 -35.69 -8.00
CA ASN A 108 -3.03 -35.61 -9.43
C ASN A 108 -3.13 -34.16 -9.93
N ASN A 109 -3.71 -33.26 -9.14
CA ASN A 109 -3.74 -31.83 -9.46
C ASN A 109 -2.35 -31.20 -9.41
N HIS A 110 -1.49 -31.63 -8.49
CA HIS A 110 -0.11 -31.16 -8.43
C HIS A 110 0.72 -31.65 -9.64
N ILE A 111 0.53 -32.90 -10.09
CA ILE A 111 1.14 -33.38 -11.35
C ILE A 111 0.68 -32.51 -12.53
N ARG A 112 -0.63 -32.27 -12.66
CA ARG A 112 -1.19 -31.40 -13.70
C ARG A 112 -0.66 -29.97 -13.63
N LEU A 113 -0.40 -29.43 -12.44
CA LEU A 113 0.19 -28.11 -12.26
C LEU A 113 1.57 -28.06 -12.93
N TYR A 114 2.46 -29.02 -12.67
CA TYR A 114 3.76 -29.09 -13.33
C TYR A 114 3.64 -29.29 -14.84
N GLU A 115 2.74 -30.15 -15.32
CA GLU A 115 2.49 -30.34 -16.75
C GLU A 115 2.08 -29.03 -17.43
N ARG A 116 1.23 -28.22 -16.78
CA ARG A 116 0.79 -26.90 -17.27
C ARG A 116 1.93 -25.90 -17.30
N ILE A 117 2.73 -25.83 -16.25
CA ILE A 117 3.90 -24.94 -16.17
C ILE A 117 4.90 -25.29 -17.28
N GLU A 118 5.18 -26.57 -17.51
CA GLU A 118 6.05 -26.97 -18.63
C GLU A 118 5.45 -26.66 -19.99
N ALA A 119 4.14 -26.86 -20.16
CA ALA A 119 3.46 -26.53 -21.40
C ALA A 119 3.49 -25.02 -21.69
N ILE A 120 3.43 -24.17 -20.66
CA ILE A 120 3.61 -22.72 -20.78
C ILE A 120 5.06 -22.39 -21.10
N ARG A 121 6.04 -22.96 -20.39
CA ARG A 121 7.47 -22.72 -20.63
C ARG A 121 7.87 -22.92 -22.09
N LYS A 122 7.37 -24.01 -22.70
CA LYS A 122 7.64 -24.37 -24.10
C LYS A 122 7.12 -23.36 -25.12
N ILE A 123 6.04 -22.63 -24.81
CA ILE A 123 5.45 -21.67 -25.75
C ILE A 123 5.99 -20.25 -25.59
N ILE A 124 6.74 -19.94 -24.51
CA ILE A 124 7.28 -18.59 -24.25
C ILE A 124 7.97 -17.95 -25.47
N PRO A 125 8.83 -18.67 -26.25
CA PRO A 125 9.48 -18.07 -27.42
C PRO A 125 8.47 -17.60 -28.48
N ASN A 126 7.34 -18.30 -28.61
CA ASN A 126 6.26 -17.97 -29.55
C ASN A 126 5.34 -16.85 -29.04
N LEU A 127 5.48 -16.44 -27.78
CA LEU A 127 4.73 -15.33 -27.20
C LEU A 127 5.39 -13.98 -27.48
N HIS A 128 6.68 -13.97 -27.84
CA HIS A 128 7.48 -12.77 -28.10
C HIS A 128 7.47 -11.76 -26.93
N VAL A 129 7.39 -12.27 -25.71
CA VAL A 129 7.39 -11.47 -24.48
C VAL A 129 8.80 -11.22 -23.97
N ASN A 130 9.71 -12.16 -24.19
CA ASN A 130 11.14 -11.98 -24.00
C ASN A 130 11.74 -11.29 -25.24
N LYS A 131 12.69 -10.38 -25.03
CA LYS A 131 13.33 -9.61 -26.10
C LYS A 131 14.83 -9.64 -25.93
N ILE A 132 15.55 -9.97 -27.00
CA ILE A 132 17.00 -9.85 -27.08
C ILE A 132 17.33 -8.55 -27.81
N TYR A 133 18.11 -7.70 -27.14
CA TYR A 133 18.77 -6.55 -27.73
C TYR A 133 20.18 -6.99 -28.10
N PRO A 134 20.56 -6.95 -29.39
CA PRO A 134 21.82 -7.49 -29.85
C PRO A 134 23.00 -6.65 -29.36
N GLY A 135 24.15 -7.31 -29.25
CA GLY A 135 25.43 -6.73 -28.89
C GLY A 135 26.54 -7.75 -29.12
N GLU A 136 27.77 -7.28 -29.31
CA GLU A 136 28.95 -8.11 -29.60
C GLU A 136 29.86 -8.30 -28.38
N ASN A 137 29.55 -7.64 -27.26
CA ASN A 137 30.34 -7.73 -26.05
C ASN A 137 30.32 -9.14 -25.45
N SER A 138 31.44 -9.56 -24.86
CA SER A 138 31.54 -10.83 -24.13
C SER A 138 30.81 -10.82 -22.78
N ILE A 139 30.36 -9.66 -22.32
CA ILE A 139 29.55 -9.46 -21.13
C ILE A 139 28.13 -9.11 -21.59
N GLY A 140 27.13 -9.87 -21.12
CA GLY A 140 25.71 -9.58 -21.39
C GLY A 140 24.93 -9.22 -20.13
N ILE A 141 23.70 -8.73 -20.31
CA ILE A 141 22.78 -8.41 -19.21
C ILE A 141 21.50 -9.24 -19.33
N ILE A 142 21.01 -9.79 -18.21
CA ILE A 142 19.65 -10.32 -18.10
C ILE A 142 18.89 -9.49 -17.08
N THR A 143 17.70 -9.01 -17.46
CA THR A 143 16.90 -8.10 -16.63
C THR A 143 15.41 -8.18 -16.98
N SER A 144 14.56 -7.51 -16.21
CA SER A 144 13.10 -7.48 -16.39
C SER A 144 12.51 -6.15 -15.96
N GLY A 145 11.22 -5.94 -16.26
CA GLY A 145 10.44 -4.82 -15.71
C GLY A 145 11.11 -3.46 -15.83
N MET A 146 11.14 -2.71 -14.72
CA MET A 146 11.74 -1.37 -14.67
C MET A 146 13.27 -1.39 -14.69
N SER A 147 13.90 -2.45 -14.14
CA SER A 147 15.35 -2.64 -14.17
C SER A 147 15.93 -2.61 -15.59
N PHE A 148 15.16 -3.05 -16.60
CA PHE A 148 15.52 -2.89 -18.00
C PHE A 148 15.71 -1.42 -18.42
N GLY A 149 14.79 -0.54 -18.00
CA GLY A 149 14.85 0.90 -18.30
C GLY A 149 16.10 1.54 -17.73
N TYR A 150 16.38 1.28 -16.45
CA TYR A 150 17.58 1.76 -15.78
C TYR A 150 18.86 1.26 -16.46
N SER A 151 18.88 -0.02 -16.87
CA SER A 151 20.03 -0.63 -17.54
C SER A 151 20.37 0.06 -18.87
N ILE A 152 19.36 0.27 -19.73
CA ILE A 152 19.56 0.92 -21.03
C ILE A 152 20.02 2.36 -20.86
N GLU A 153 19.41 3.11 -19.93
CA GLU A 153 19.78 4.50 -19.70
C GLU A 153 21.20 4.61 -19.11
N ALA A 154 21.55 3.74 -18.17
CA ALA A 154 22.87 3.66 -17.57
C ALA A 154 23.96 3.35 -18.61
N LEU A 155 23.75 2.33 -19.46
CA LEU A 155 24.68 2.00 -20.54
C LEU A 155 24.91 3.19 -21.48
N ARG A 156 23.84 3.89 -21.88
CA ARG A 156 23.94 5.11 -22.71
C ARG A 156 24.73 6.21 -22.03
N GLN A 157 24.50 6.45 -20.73
CA GLN A 157 25.25 7.46 -19.98
C GLN A 157 26.74 7.13 -19.90
N LEU A 158 27.09 5.84 -19.81
CA LEU A 158 28.48 5.36 -19.81
C LEU A 158 29.11 5.27 -21.20
N GLY A 159 28.34 5.47 -22.28
CA GLY A 159 28.81 5.32 -23.65
C GLY A 159 29.04 3.86 -24.08
N ILE A 160 28.49 2.89 -23.34
CA ILE A 160 28.57 1.46 -23.69
C ILE A 160 27.37 1.12 -24.59
N ILE A 161 27.63 0.64 -25.81
CA ILE A 161 26.58 0.41 -26.83
C ILE A 161 26.53 -1.03 -27.36
N ASP A 162 27.51 -1.85 -27.03
CA ASP A 162 27.74 -3.18 -27.61
C ASP A 162 27.34 -4.34 -26.68
N VAL A 163 26.75 -4.05 -25.52
CA VAL A 163 26.34 -5.07 -24.53
C VAL A 163 25.03 -5.74 -24.96
N PRO A 164 25.00 -7.06 -25.23
CA PRO A 164 23.76 -7.77 -25.49
C PRO A 164 22.89 -7.84 -24.22
N ILE A 165 21.58 -7.68 -24.38
CA ILE A 165 20.62 -7.68 -23.26
C ILE A 165 19.46 -8.63 -23.55
N LEU A 166 19.21 -9.58 -22.66
CA LEU A 166 17.99 -10.36 -22.63
C LEU A 166 17.03 -9.76 -21.61
N LYS A 167 16.00 -9.09 -22.12
CA LYS A 167 14.88 -8.61 -21.33
C LYS A 167 13.83 -9.72 -21.22
N LEU A 168 13.58 -10.18 -20.01
CA LEU A 168 12.53 -11.15 -19.71
C LEU A 168 11.19 -10.43 -19.53
N GLY A 169 10.17 -10.88 -20.26
CA GLY A 169 8.78 -10.46 -20.08
C GLY A 169 7.96 -11.45 -19.26
N MET A 170 8.35 -12.73 -19.27
CA MET A 170 7.82 -13.77 -18.37
C MET A 170 8.93 -14.24 -17.42
N ILE A 171 8.68 -14.09 -16.12
CA ILE A 171 9.65 -14.32 -15.04
C ILE A 171 9.51 -15.71 -14.44
N TYR A 172 8.28 -16.22 -14.44
CA TYR A 172 8.01 -17.60 -14.08
C TYR A 172 6.98 -18.19 -15.06
N PRO A 173 7.16 -19.42 -15.56
CA PRO A 173 8.45 -20.12 -15.61
C PRO A 173 9.44 -19.40 -16.54
N LEU A 174 10.73 -19.55 -16.28
CA LEU A 174 11.77 -19.12 -17.22
C LEU A 174 11.90 -20.12 -18.39
N ASN A 175 12.14 -19.61 -19.61
CA ASN A 175 12.47 -20.47 -20.75
C ASN A 175 13.97 -20.77 -20.77
N TYR A 176 14.32 -22.05 -20.61
CA TYR A 176 15.72 -22.48 -20.52
C TYR A 176 16.47 -22.28 -21.84
N GLU A 177 15.85 -22.61 -22.98
CA GLU A 177 16.51 -22.53 -24.28
C GLU A 177 16.89 -21.10 -24.65
N GLU A 178 16.00 -20.13 -24.42
CA GLU A 178 16.28 -18.70 -24.64
C GLU A 178 17.44 -18.22 -23.77
N ILE A 179 17.44 -18.56 -22.47
CA ILE A 179 18.51 -18.18 -21.53
C ILE A 179 19.84 -18.83 -21.94
N ILE A 180 19.85 -20.14 -22.18
CA ILE A 180 21.03 -20.90 -22.60
C ILE A 180 21.59 -20.31 -23.90
N ASN A 181 20.75 -20.08 -24.90
CA ASN A 181 21.19 -19.54 -26.18
C ASN A 181 21.78 -18.14 -26.05
N PHE A 182 21.30 -17.35 -25.09
CA PHE A 182 21.84 -16.03 -24.77
C PHE A 182 23.19 -16.13 -24.05
N ILE A 183 23.30 -16.93 -22.98
CA ILE A 183 24.50 -16.95 -22.13
C ILE A 183 25.66 -17.80 -22.67
N LYS A 184 25.39 -18.81 -23.51
CA LYS A 184 26.43 -19.79 -23.95
C LYS A 184 27.62 -19.18 -24.71
N LYS A 185 27.46 -17.96 -25.24
CA LYS A 185 28.52 -17.25 -25.98
C LYS A 185 29.21 -16.16 -25.16
N LEU A 186 28.73 -15.92 -23.94
CA LEU A 186 29.22 -14.89 -23.05
C LEU A 186 30.30 -15.46 -22.13
N LYS A 187 31.17 -14.59 -21.64
CA LYS A 187 32.11 -14.89 -20.54
C LYS A 187 31.53 -14.49 -19.19
N LYS A 188 30.75 -13.40 -19.16
CA LYS A 188 30.04 -12.93 -17.98
C LYS A 188 28.61 -12.53 -18.30
N VAL A 189 27.71 -12.68 -17.34
CA VAL A 189 26.35 -12.18 -17.41
C VAL A 189 26.01 -11.40 -16.15
N ILE A 190 25.50 -10.18 -16.32
CA ILE A 190 25.09 -9.31 -15.23
C ILE A 190 23.58 -9.42 -15.08
N ILE A 191 23.13 -9.74 -13.87
CA ILE A 191 21.72 -9.79 -13.51
C ILE A 191 21.35 -8.49 -12.83
N ILE A 192 20.39 -7.78 -13.42
CA ILE A 192 19.90 -6.50 -12.86
C ILE A 192 18.42 -6.69 -12.55
N GLU A 193 18.15 -6.89 -11.26
CA GLU A 193 16.82 -7.02 -10.68
C GLU A 193 16.76 -6.28 -9.34
N GLU A 194 15.61 -5.70 -9.03
CA GLU A 194 15.35 -5.07 -7.72
C GLU A 194 15.02 -6.13 -6.66
N LEU A 195 15.39 -5.83 -5.41
CA LEU A 195 15.14 -6.64 -4.21
C LEU A 195 15.94 -7.96 -4.16
N GLU A 196 15.43 -8.99 -3.50
CA GLU A 196 16.13 -10.27 -3.34
C GLU A 196 16.45 -10.93 -4.71
N PRO A 197 17.57 -11.66 -4.85
CA PRO A 197 18.09 -12.12 -6.14
C PRO A 197 17.32 -13.34 -6.69
N PHE A 198 16.13 -13.15 -7.25
CA PHE A 198 15.32 -14.23 -7.82
C PHE A 198 15.88 -14.73 -9.16
N LEU A 199 16.06 -13.83 -10.13
CA LEU A 199 16.57 -14.15 -11.45
C LEU A 199 18.01 -14.66 -11.37
N GLU A 200 18.86 -14.07 -10.55
CA GLU A 200 20.25 -14.51 -10.39
C GLU A 200 20.31 -15.96 -9.92
N VAL A 201 19.56 -16.31 -8.88
CA VAL A 201 19.47 -17.68 -8.36
C VAL A 201 18.94 -18.63 -9.44
N LYS A 202 17.88 -18.25 -10.17
CA LYS A 202 17.28 -19.13 -11.20
C LYS A 202 18.15 -19.28 -12.44
N ILE A 203 18.88 -18.25 -12.83
CA ILE A 203 19.80 -18.30 -13.98
C ILE A 203 21.04 -19.11 -13.62
N ALA A 204 21.55 -18.98 -12.38
CA ALA A 204 22.62 -19.83 -11.87
C ALA A 204 22.21 -21.30 -11.83
N GLU A 205 20.98 -21.61 -11.37
CA GLU A 205 20.41 -22.97 -11.41
C GLU A 205 20.40 -23.53 -12.85
N ILE A 206 19.97 -22.74 -13.83
CA ILE A 206 19.96 -23.12 -15.25
C ILE A 206 21.39 -23.33 -15.78
N ALA A 207 22.30 -22.39 -15.56
CA ALA A 207 23.68 -22.49 -16.01
C ALA A 207 24.37 -23.74 -15.46
N GLN A 208 24.20 -24.02 -14.16
CA GLN A 208 24.75 -25.22 -13.51
C GLN A 208 24.14 -26.49 -14.09
N LYS A 209 22.81 -26.56 -14.22
CA LYS A 209 22.08 -27.73 -14.75
C LYS A 209 22.53 -28.11 -16.16
N PHE A 210 22.81 -27.11 -16.99
CA PHE A 210 23.24 -27.30 -18.38
C PHE A 210 24.77 -27.21 -18.57
N LYS A 211 25.54 -27.14 -17.48
CA LYS A 211 27.02 -27.10 -17.46
C LYS A 211 27.60 -26.00 -18.35
N ILE A 212 27.03 -24.80 -18.26
CA ILE A 212 27.53 -23.62 -18.97
C ILE A 212 28.55 -22.92 -18.09
N ASP A 213 29.77 -22.78 -18.59
CA ASP A 213 30.82 -22.02 -17.93
C ASP A 213 30.61 -20.52 -18.16
N ILE A 214 30.07 -19.84 -17.14
CA ILE A 214 29.71 -18.42 -17.20
C ILE A 214 29.88 -17.80 -15.81
N GLU A 215 30.49 -16.63 -15.75
CA GLU A 215 30.53 -15.82 -14.53
C GLU A 215 29.22 -15.03 -14.40
N ILE A 216 28.48 -15.23 -13.30
CA ILE A 216 27.21 -14.55 -13.05
C ILE A 216 27.44 -13.49 -11.98
N LEU A 217 27.15 -12.23 -12.32
CA LEU A 217 27.28 -11.07 -11.45
C LEU A 217 25.89 -10.51 -11.15
N GLY A 218 25.65 -10.04 -9.93
CA GLY A 218 24.35 -9.47 -9.56
C GLY A 218 24.36 -8.83 -8.18
N GLN A 219 23.81 -9.53 -7.19
CA GLN A 219 23.63 -9.09 -5.80
C GLN A 219 24.90 -8.60 -5.09
N GLU A 220 26.08 -8.97 -5.57
CA GLU A 220 27.35 -8.46 -5.03
C GLU A 220 27.60 -6.99 -5.43
N TYR A 221 27.02 -6.54 -6.54
CA TYR A 221 27.10 -5.17 -7.04
C TYR A 221 25.83 -4.36 -6.76
N PHE A 222 24.66 -5.01 -6.79
CA PHE A 222 23.37 -4.35 -6.66
C PHE A 222 22.73 -4.59 -5.28
N PRO A 223 22.11 -3.57 -4.66
CA PRO A 223 21.49 -3.74 -3.34
C PRO A 223 20.25 -4.63 -3.42
N LYS A 224 19.98 -5.36 -2.33
CA LYS A 224 18.80 -6.22 -2.17
C LYS A 224 17.60 -5.50 -1.54
N TYR A 225 17.66 -4.18 -1.52
CA TYR A 225 16.72 -3.28 -0.87
C TYR A 225 16.76 -1.94 -1.60
N ASN A 226 15.74 -1.15 -1.33
CA ASN A 226 15.38 0.08 -2.03
C ASN A 226 15.07 -0.08 -3.53
N GLU A 227 14.42 0.94 -4.08
CA GLU A 227 14.22 1.10 -5.51
C GLU A 227 15.55 1.44 -6.21
N PHE A 228 15.75 0.89 -7.42
CA PHE A 228 16.93 1.25 -8.21
C PHE A 228 16.75 2.62 -8.86
N SER A 229 17.86 3.30 -9.10
CA SER A 229 17.92 4.50 -9.92
C SER A 229 18.91 4.30 -11.07
N THR A 230 18.74 5.05 -12.16
CA THR A 230 19.70 5.04 -13.28
C THR A 230 21.12 5.35 -12.81
N GLY A 231 21.28 6.31 -11.88
CA GLY A 231 22.59 6.66 -11.32
C GLY A 231 23.25 5.51 -10.55
N LEU A 232 22.46 4.78 -9.74
CA LEU A 232 22.93 3.59 -9.05
C LEU A 232 23.40 2.53 -10.05
N VAL A 233 22.57 2.21 -11.05
CA VAL A 233 22.89 1.19 -12.05
C VAL A 233 24.12 1.59 -12.87
N ALA A 234 24.24 2.86 -13.28
CA ALA A 234 25.42 3.38 -13.98
C ALA A 234 26.70 3.27 -13.14
N ASN A 235 26.66 3.64 -11.86
CA ASN A 235 27.83 3.52 -10.98
C ASN A 235 28.28 2.05 -10.84
N ARG A 236 27.32 1.11 -10.72
CA ARG A 236 27.64 -0.33 -10.61
C ARG A 236 28.19 -0.90 -11.91
N LEU A 237 27.59 -0.56 -13.05
CA LEU A 237 28.10 -0.97 -14.36
C LEU A 237 29.51 -0.40 -14.62
N ALA A 238 29.78 0.87 -14.28
CA ALA A 238 31.12 1.44 -14.43
C ALA A 238 32.19 0.63 -13.68
N LYS A 239 31.88 0.17 -12.46
CA LYS A 239 32.76 -0.71 -11.68
C LYS A 239 32.97 -2.07 -12.37
N ILE A 240 31.89 -2.72 -12.81
CA ILE A 240 31.95 -4.04 -13.46
C ILE A 240 32.78 -3.99 -14.77
N PHE A 241 32.61 -2.93 -15.56
CA PHE A 241 33.35 -2.72 -16.81
C PHE A 241 34.74 -2.10 -16.59
N ASN A 242 35.19 -1.90 -15.35
CA ASN A 242 36.45 -1.24 -15.00
C ASN A 242 36.64 0.12 -15.71
N LEU A 243 35.56 0.86 -15.92
CA LEU A 243 35.61 2.19 -16.48
C LEU A 243 36.07 3.15 -15.39
N LYS A 244 37.11 3.94 -15.67
CA LYS A 244 37.36 5.16 -14.90
C LYS A 244 36.10 6.01 -15.04
N SER A 245 35.50 6.41 -13.92
CA SER A 245 34.33 7.30 -13.94
C SER A 245 34.72 8.59 -14.66
N ASN A 246 34.44 8.67 -15.96
CA ASN A 246 34.56 9.93 -16.72
C ASN A 246 33.31 10.81 -16.50
N ASN A 247 32.31 10.30 -15.75
CA ASN A 247 31.06 10.97 -15.45
C ASN A 247 31.05 11.44 -13.99
N ASN A 248 31.88 12.44 -13.68
CA ASN A 248 31.78 13.20 -12.43
C ASN A 248 30.37 13.75 -12.18
N LYS A 249 29.49 13.83 -13.19
CA LYS A 249 28.13 14.37 -13.04
C LYS A 249 27.26 13.61 -12.05
N ILE A 250 27.32 12.27 -12.01
CA ILE A 250 26.50 11.49 -11.07
C ILE A 250 27.06 11.61 -9.67
N ASP A 251 28.37 11.45 -9.52
CA ASP A 251 29.03 11.57 -8.21
C ASP A 251 28.86 12.99 -7.64
N THR A 252 29.04 14.03 -8.46
CA THR A 252 28.74 15.42 -8.09
C THR A 252 27.25 15.64 -7.77
N ALA A 253 26.31 15.02 -8.50
CA ALA A 253 24.89 15.15 -8.18
C ALA A 253 24.53 14.51 -6.83
N ILE A 254 25.16 13.37 -6.51
CA ILE A 254 25.03 12.70 -5.20
C ILE A 254 25.65 13.58 -4.12
N GLU A 255 26.86 14.10 -4.31
CA GLU A 255 27.53 15.02 -3.37
C GLU A 255 26.69 16.28 -3.11
N ILE A 256 26.10 16.88 -4.17
CA ILE A 256 25.18 18.01 -4.05
C ILE A 256 23.95 17.60 -3.25
N PHE A 257 23.30 16.48 -3.57
CA PHE A 257 22.14 16.00 -2.83
C PHE A 257 22.47 15.78 -1.35
N ASP A 258 23.57 15.10 -1.05
CA ASP A 258 24.04 14.82 0.30
C ASP A 258 24.39 16.12 1.05
N SER A 259 24.89 17.15 0.37
CA SER A 259 25.15 18.47 0.97
C SER A 259 23.89 19.19 1.48
N TYR A 260 22.73 18.88 0.91
CA TYR A 260 21.43 19.43 1.34
C TYR A 260 20.63 18.48 2.23
N LYS A 261 21.06 17.23 2.38
CA LYS A 261 20.28 16.17 3.02
C LYS A 261 19.85 16.54 4.44
N ASP A 262 20.75 17.14 5.22
CA ASP A 262 20.47 17.58 6.59
C ASP A 262 19.62 18.84 6.67
N MET A 263 19.53 19.62 5.58
CA MET A 263 18.69 20.83 5.51
C MET A 263 17.25 20.53 5.06
N ILE A 264 17.00 19.38 4.44
CA ILE A 264 15.68 19.02 3.91
C ILE A 264 14.84 18.46 5.07
N PRO A 265 13.72 19.13 5.45
CA PRO A 265 12.87 18.62 6.51
C PRO A 265 12.25 17.28 6.09
N SER A 266 12.22 16.33 7.02
CA SER A 266 11.55 15.05 6.82
C SER A 266 10.06 15.27 6.56
N ARG A 267 9.52 14.61 5.53
CA ARG A 267 8.10 14.66 5.16
C ARG A 267 7.45 13.33 5.48
N PHE A 268 7.05 13.15 6.73
CA PHE A 268 6.31 11.96 7.13
C PHE A 268 4.87 12.01 6.60
N PRO A 269 4.26 10.84 6.31
CA PRO A 269 2.83 10.75 6.06
C PRO A 269 2.03 11.41 7.20
N THR A 270 1.03 12.22 6.87
CA THR A 270 0.15 12.88 7.87
C THR A 270 -1.31 12.89 7.44
N PHE A 271 -2.23 12.96 8.40
CA PHE A 271 -3.67 12.91 8.14
C PHE A 271 -4.18 14.19 7.46
N CYS A 272 -5.27 14.06 6.70
CA CYS A 272 -5.98 15.19 6.09
C CYS A 272 -6.52 16.17 7.15
N ALA A 273 -6.78 17.43 6.78
CA ALA A 273 -7.48 18.35 7.66
C ALA A 273 -8.85 17.77 8.06
N GLY A 274 -9.15 17.75 9.35
CA GLY A 274 -10.39 17.19 9.90
C GLY A 274 -10.54 15.66 9.84
N CYS A 275 -9.46 14.90 9.63
CA CYS A 275 -9.52 13.43 9.67
C CYS A 275 -10.13 12.89 10.99
N PRO A 276 -11.15 12.02 10.95
CA PRO A 276 -11.78 11.48 12.16
C PRO A 276 -10.83 10.57 12.97
N GLU A 277 -9.93 9.86 12.30
CA GLU A 277 -8.93 9.01 12.94
C GLU A 277 -7.98 9.84 13.80
N ARG A 278 -7.59 11.05 13.36
CA ARG A 278 -6.77 11.96 14.17
C ARG A 278 -7.46 12.32 15.48
N ALA A 279 -8.75 12.65 15.43
CA ALA A 279 -9.51 13.05 16.60
C ALA A 279 -9.65 11.89 17.61
N SER A 280 -9.82 10.69 17.08
CA SER A 280 -9.85 9.46 17.89
C SER A 280 -8.49 9.16 18.54
N LEU A 281 -7.40 9.28 17.79
CA LEU A 281 -6.05 9.09 18.30
C LEU A 281 -5.68 10.13 19.35
N TYR A 282 -6.14 11.37 19.20
CA TYR A 282 -6.04 12.39 20.24
C TYR A 282 -6.71 11.93 21.54
N ALA A 283 -7.94 11.41 21.46
CA ALA A 283 -8.66 10.91 22.62
C ALA A 283 -7.96 9.71 23.28
N ILE A 284 -7.38 8.79 22.47
CA ILE A 284 -6.54 7.69 22.97
C ILE A 284 -5.33 8.23 23.74
N LEU A 285 -4.56 9.17 23.16
CA LEU A 285 -3.38 9.75 23.81
C LEU A 285 -3.74 10.44 25.13
N LYS A 286 -4.87 11.15 25.18
CA LYS A 286 -5.35 11.79 26.42
C LYS A 286 -5.77 10.78 27.48
N SER A 287 -6.45 9.72 27.09
CA SER A 287 -6.96 8.69 28.03
C SER A 287 -5.86 7.77 28.58
N THR A 288 -4.73 7.70 27.88
CA THR A 288 -3.60 6.81 28.22
C THR A 288 -2.40 7.56 28.77
N ASN A 289 -2.51 8.87 29.03
CA ASN A 289 -1.40 9.73 29.42
C ASN A 289 -0.18 9.60 28.47
N ASN A 290 -0.41 9.73 27.16
CA ASN A 290 0.56 9.48 26.09
C ASN A 290 1.12 8.04 26.10
N LEU A 291 0.21 7.06 26.09
CA LEU A 291 0.52 5.63 26.05
C LEU A 291 1.31 5.09 27.25
N GLU A 292 1.25 5.75 28.41
CA GLU A 292 1.88 5.24 29.61
C GLU A 292 1.32 3.85 29.97
N ASN A 293 2.20 2.86 30.08
CA ASN A 293 1.85 1.46 30.36
C ASN A 293 0.75 0.89 29.43
N THR A 294 0.70 1.35 28.17
CA THR A 294 -0.32 0.97 27.19
C THR A 294 0.33 0.50 25.89
N ILE A 295 -0.10 -0.65 25.38
CA ILE A 295 0.31 -1.21 24.08
C ILE A 295 -0.79 -0.92 23.07
N VAL A 296 -0.42 -0.37 21.91
CA VAL A 296 -1.34 -0.12 20.79
C VAL A 296 -0.94 -0.94 19.58
N CYS A 297 -1.75 -1.94 19.25
CA CYS A 297 -1.59 -2.78 18.08
C CYS A 297 -2.40 -2.24 16.90
N GLY A 298 -1.70 -1.70 15.91
CA GLY A 298 -2.29 -1.15 14.69
C GLY A 298 -2.50 -2.18 13.59
N ASP A 299 -3.48 -1.91 12.75
CA ASP A 299 -3.77 -2.59 11.50
C ASP A 299 -3.50 -1.67 10.28
N ILE A 300 -3.66 -2.15 9.04
CA ILE A 300 -3.53 -1.32 7.84
C ILE A 300 -4.74 -0.36 7.72
N GLY A 301 -4.48 0.95 7.76
CA GLY A 301 -5.48 2.02 7.66
C GLY A 301 -4.90 3.42 7.86
N CYS A 302 -5.73 4.47 7.79
CA CYS A 302 -5.25 5.85 7.94
C CYS A 302 -4.54 6.13 9.27
N PHE A 303 -4.96 5.47 10.36
CA PHE A 303 -4.34 5.59 11.68
C PHE A 303 -2.88 5.11 11.71
N VAL A 304 -2.39 4.37 10.72
CA VAL A 304 -0.97 4.02 10.59
C VAL A 304 -0.06 5.26 10.44
N MET A 305 -0.60 6.39 9.98
CA MET A 305 0.16 7.63 9.96
C MET A 305 0.58 8.08 11.38
N SER A 306 -0.07 7.57 12.43
CA SER A 306 0.26 7.89 13.81
C SER A 306 1.55 7.25 14.32
N PHE A 307 2.22 6.39 13.55
CA PHE A 307 3.58 5.93 13.91
C PHE A 307 4.58 7.08 13.95
N PHE A 308 4.36 8.09 13.11
CA PHE A 308 5.27 9.22 12.99
C PHE A 308 4.92 10.33 13.99
N PRO A 309 5.90 11.21 14.28
CA PRO A 309 5.62 12.43 15.02
C PRO A 309 4.53 13.28 14.32
N PRO A 310 3.68 13.98 15.10
CA PRO A 310 3.79 14.11 16.55
C PRO A 310 2.88 13.18 17.38
N GLN A 311 2.01 12.36 16.75
CA GLN A 311 1.11 11.49 17.52
C GLN A 311 1.81 10.28 18.15
N GLN A 312 2.70 9.60 17.41
CA GLN A 312 3.42 8.40 17.88
C GLN A 312 2.52 7.41 18.67
N CYS A 313 1.32 7.13 18.14
CA CYS A 313 0.22 6.49 18.88
C CYS A 313 0.07 4.99 18.59
N SER A 314 1.03 4.35 17.91
CA SER A 314 0.96 2.93 17.54
C SER A 314 2.32 2.26 17.71
N ASP A 315 2.35 1.06 18.30
CA ASP A 315 3.59 0.32 18.61
C ASP A 315 3.97 -0.69 17.53
N LEU A 316 2.98 -1.36 16.93
CA LEU A 316 3.22 -2.39 15.92
C LEU A 316 2.13 -2.44 14.85
N ILE A 317 2.53 -2.93 13.68
CA ILE A 317 1.67 -3.18 12.52
C ILE A 317 2.21 -4.41 11.79
N ILE A 318 1.32 -5.29 11.35
CA ILE A 318 1.72 -6.57 10.72
C ILE A 318 1.12 -6.66 9.31
N CYS A 319 -0.19 -6.85 9.24
CA CYS A 319 -0.97 -6.97 8.01
C CYS A 319 -2.45 -6.71 8.35
N MET A 320 -3.32 -6.73 7.34
CA MET A 320 -4.77 -6.66 7.54
C MET A 320 -5.22 -7.69 8.57
N SER A 321 -5.77 -7.21 9.68
CA SER A 321 -6.25 -7.96 10.86
C SER A 321 -5.18 -8.55 11.78
N GLY A 322 -3.89 -8.35 11.47
CA GLY A 322 -2.79 -8.79 12.31
C GLY A 322 -2.67 -8.02 13.63
N GLY A 323 -3.15 -6.77 13.66
CA GLY A 323 -3.12 -5.93 14.87
C GLY A 323 -3.96 -6.51 16.02
N LEU A 324 -5.21 -6.91 15.74
CA LEU A 324 -6.07 -7.54 16.76
C LEU A 324 -5.51 -8.90 17.21
N SER A 325 -5.00 -9.72 16.28
CA SER A 325 -4.38 -11.00 16.65
C SER A 325 -3.16 -10.81 17.56
N ALA A 326 -2.32 -9.81 17.30
CA ALA A 326 -1.20 -9.47 18.17
C ALA A 326 -1.68 -8.98 19.55
N ALA A 327 -2.73 -8.14 19.58
CA ALA A 327 -3.30 -7.63 20.82
C ALA A 327 -3.83 -8.75 21.73
N ILE A 328 -4.48 -9.77 21.16
CA ILE A 328 -4.93 -10.97 21.91
C ILE A 328 -3.73 -11.62 22.63
N GLY A 329 -2.62 -11.83 21.91
CA GLY A 329 -1.40 -12.40 22.49
C GLY A 329 -0.75 -11.51 23.56
N MET A 330 -0.73 -10.19 23.36
CA MET A 330 -0.18 -9.23 24.33
C MET A 330 -1.01 -9.17 25.61
N ALA A 331 -2.35 -9.19 25.50
CA ALA A 331 -3.26 -9.18 26.65
C ALA A 331 -3.11 -10.43 27.52
N GLU A 332 -2.67 -11.54 26.94
CA GLU A 332 -2.42 -12.81 27.64
C GLU A 332 -1.04 -12.89 28.30
N LYS A 333 -0.09 -12.02 27.91
CA LYS A 333 1.32 -12.09 28.34
C LYS A 333 1.85 -10.85 29.04
N THR A 334 1.05 -9.81 29.16
CA THR A 334 1.42 -8.56 29.81
C THR A 334 0.31 -8.07 30.72
N ASP A 335 0.68 -7.32 31.77
CA ASP A 335 -0.27 -6.62 32.65
C ASP A 335 -0.59 -5.20 32.14
N GLN A 336 -0.11 -4.84 30.94
CA GLN A 336 -0.31 -3.53 30.33
C GLN A 336 -1.74 -3.38 29.80
N LYS A 337 -2.20 -2.14 29.64
CA LYS A 337 -3.42 -1.85 28.89
C LYS A 337 -3.17 -2.17 27.41
N VAL A 338 -4.09 -2.89 26.75
CA VAL A 338 -3.94 -3.26 25.33
C VAL A 338 -5.07 -2.69 24.49
N ILE A 339 -4.71 -1.93 23.46
CA ILE A 339 -5.61 -1.34 22.48
C ILE A 339 -5.32 -1.95 21.11
N ALA A 340 -6.37 -2.30 20.37
CA ALA A 340 -6.27 -2.70 18.97
C ALA A 340 -6.99 -1.69 18.07
N LEU A 341 -6.42 -1.36 16.91
CA LEU A 341 -6.97 -0.38 15.96
C LEU A 341 -7.28 -1.06 14.64
N ILE A 342 -8.53 -1.02 14.17
CA ILE A 342 -8.93 -1.59 12.87
C ILE A 342 -9.87 -0.65 12.10
N GLY A 343 -9.71 -0.55 10.79
CA GLY A 343 -10.67 0.15 9.91
C GLY A 343 -11.81 -0.76 9.47
N ASP A 344 -12.98 -0.20 9.17
CA ASP A 344 -14.16 -0.92 8.67
C ASP A 344 -13.91 -1.85 7.46
N SER A 345 -13.15 -1.40 6.47
CA SER A 345 -12.77 -2.21 5.31
C SER A 345 -11.96 -3.45 5.72
N THR A 346 -10.98 -3.26 6.60
CA THR A 346 -10.16 -4.36 7.14
C THR A 346 -10.96 -5.28 8.05
N PHE A 347 -11.86 -4.71 8.86
CA PHE A 347 -12.78 -5.45 9.71
C PHE A 347 -13.62 -6.44 8.89
N LEU A 348 -14.25 -5.98 7.81
CA LEU A 348 -15.09 -6.82 6.95
C LEU A 348 -14.29 -7.74 6.03
N HIS A 349 -13.03 -7.43 5.74
CA HIS A 349 -12.17 -8.26 4.90
C HIS A 349 -11.63 -9.48 5.67
N THR A 350 -10.96 -9.25 6.80
CA THR A 350 -10.25 -10.30 7.56
C THR A 350 -10.43 -10.17 9.07
N GLY A 351 -11.02 -9.09 9.57
CA GLY A 351 -11.07 -8.78 11.00
C GLY A 351 -12.12 -9.57 11.79
N MET A 352 -13.15 -10.09 11.13
CA MET A 352 -14.21 -10.88 11.79
C MET A 352 -13.69 -12.19 12.42
N ALA A 353 -12.63 -12.78 11.85
CA ALA A 353 -12.02 -14.00 12.40
C ALA A 353 -11.33 -13.73 13.76
N PRO A 354 -10.35 -12.81 13.87
CA PRO A 354 -9.73 -12.48 15.15
C PRO A 354 -10.71 -11.80 16.12
N LEU A 355 -11.76 -11.12 15.64
CA LEU A 355 -12.86 -10.63 16.48
C LEU A 355 -13.54 -11.78 17.24
N THR A 356 -13.86 -12.86 16.52
CA THR A 356 -14.49 -14.06 17.09
C THR A 356 -13.57 -14.74 18.11
N GLU A 357 -12.28 -14.78 17.81
CA GLU A 357 -11.27 -15.32 18.72
C GLU A 357 -11.15 -14.49 20.01
N ALA A 358 -11.02 -13.16 19.90
CA ALA A 358 -10.93 -12.26 21.05
C ALA A 358 -12.17 -12.34 21.95
N ALA A 359 -13.36 -12.42 21.36
CA ALA A 359 -14.62 -12.57 22.09
C ALA A 359 -14.70 -13.93 22.80
N ASN A 360 -14.30 -15.01 22.13
CA ASN A 360 -14.33 -16.36 22.70
C ASN A 360 -13.38 -16.51 23.90
N TYR A 361 -12.22 -15.85 23.86
CA TYR A 361 -11.26 -15.87 24.97
C TYR A 361 -11.49 -14.78 26.02
N ASP A 362 -12.49 -13.91 25.83
CA ASP A 362 -12.70 -12.69 26.63
C ASP A 362 -11.38 -11.91 26.83
N SER A 363 -10.59 -11.79 25.76
CA SER A 363 -9.25 -11.19 25.82
C SER A 363 -9.32 -9.75 26.31
N ASN A 364 -8.47 -9.37 27.28
CA ASN A 364 -8.49 -8.04 27.88
C ASN A 364 -7.96 -6.93 26.94
N VAL A 365 -8.68 -6.68 25.85
CA VAL A 365 -8.33 -5.78 24.75
C VAL A 365 -9.46 -4.79 24.53
N LEU A 366 -9.11 -3.52 24.31
CA LEU A 366 -10.02 -2.49 23.83
C LEU A 366 -9.84 -2.31 22.32
N LEU A 367 -10.79 -2.82 21.53
CA LEU A 367 -10.77 -2.70 20.07
C LEU A 367 -11.47 -1.41 19.63
N PHE A 368 -10.78 -0.61 18.82
CA PHE A 368 -11.38 0.49 18.07
C PHE A 368 -11.66 0.04 16.64
N VAL A 369 -12.90 0.18 16.21
CA VAL A 369 -13.31 0.02 14.81
C VAL A 369 -13.60 1.40 14.23
N PHE A 370 -12.77 1.86 13.30
CA PHE A 370 -12.95 3.13 12.59
C PHE A 370 -13.90 2.91 11.41
N GLU A 371 -15.16 3.32 11.57
CA GLU A 371 -16.20 3.23 10.57
C GLU A 371 -16.34 4.57 9.86
N ASN A 372 -15.60 4.72 8.75
CA ASN A 372 -15.58 5.93 7.95
C ASN A 372 -16.25 5.74 6.57
N ASN A 373 -16.71 4.52 6.25
CA ASN A 373 -17.37 4.07 5.03
C ASN A 373 -16.51 4.08 3.75
N TRP A 374 -15.19 4.28 3.87
CA TRP A 374 -14.30 4.39 2.72
C TRP A 374 -12.99 3.62 2.93
N THR A 375 -12.59 2.83 1.93
CA THR A 375 -11.19 2.35 1.84
C THR A 375 -10.30 3.51 1.41
N ALA A 376 -10.02 4.40 2.37
CA ALA A 376 -9.53 5.75 2.10
C ALA A 376 -8.14 5.78 1.44
N MET A 377 -7.18 5.01 1.96
CA MET A 377 -5.80 5.01 1.46
C MET A 377 -5.65 4.43 0.05
N THR A 378 -6.56 3.56 -0.39
CA THR A 378 -6.43 2.85 -1.68
C THR A 378 -7.20 3.52 -2.82
N GLY A 379 -7.64 4.76 -2.65
CA GLY A 379 -8.36 5.51 -3.69
C GLY A 379 -9.81 5.84 -3.33
N HIS A 380 -10.21 5.72 -2.06
CA HIS A 380 -11.55 6.01 -1.57
C HIS A 380 -12.63 5.20 -2.29
N GLN A 381 -12.46 3.88 -2.33
CA GLN A 381 -13.55 2.98 -2.73
C GLN A 381 -14.60 2.90 -1.61
N PRO A 382 -15.89 2.79 -1.93
CA PRO A 382 -16.92 2.48 -0.95
C PRO A 382 -16.63 1.13 -0.27
N VAL A 383 -16.85 1.04 1.03
CA VAL A 383 -16.66 -0.21 1.78
C VAL A 383 -17.75 -1.21 1.40
N ILE A 384 -17.33 -2.41 1.03
CA ILE A 384 -18.21 -3.50 0.61
C ILE A 384 -19.23 -3.78 1.71
N GLY A 385 -20.52 -3.82 1.33
CA GLY A 385 -21.60 -4.19 2.24
C GLY A 385 -22.11 -3.06 3.14
N LEU A 386 -21.28 -2.09 3.54
CA LEU A 386 -21.75 -0.91 4.29
C LEU A 386 -22.51 0.05 3.38
N SER A 387 -21.94 0.41 2.22
CA SER A 387 -22.55 1.43 1.34
C SER A 387 -23.74 0.93 0.52
N GLU A 388 -23.82 -0.37 0.22
CA GLU A 388 -24.84 -0.93 -0.70
C GLU A 388 -25.89 -1.80 0.00
N LYS A 389 -25.51 -2.54 1.05
CA LYS A 389 -26.35 -3.56 1.70
C LYS A 389 -26.62 -3.26 3.18
N GLN A 390 -26.12 -2.14 3.70
CA GLN A 390 -26.28 -1.71 5.09
C GLN A 390 -25.90 -2.81 6.11
N LEU A 391 -24.77 -3.48 5.89
CA LEU A 391 -24.17 -4.27 6.96
C LEU A 391 -23.90 -3.35 8.17
N SER A 392 -23.98 -3.91 9.38
CA SER A 392 -23.75 -3.17 10.62
C SER A 392 -22.66 -3.87 11.40
N ILE A 393 -21.55 -3.18 11.61
CA ILE A 393 -20.42 -3.67 12.42
C ILE A 393 -20.90 -3.95 13.86
N GLU A 394 -21.73 -3.07 14.41
CA GLU A 394 -22.37 -3.26 15.72
C GLU A 394 -23.16 -4.59 15.80
N LYS A 395 -23.99 -4.88 14.79
CA LYS A 395 -24.75 -6.15 14.77
C LYS A 395 -23.84 -7.37 14.64
N ILE A 396 -22.73 -7.26 13.91
CA ILE A 396 -21.73 -8.32 13.81
C ILE A 396 -21.08 -8.57 15.17
N CYS A 397 -20.64 -7.51 15.86
CA CYS A 397 -20.07 -7.61 17.20
C CYS A 397 -21.06 -8.25 18.20
N ASN A 398 -22.32 -7.83 18.18
CA ASN A 398 -23.38 -8.44 19.00
C ASN A 398 -23.59 -9.93 18.66
N ALA A 399 -23.61 -10.29 17.38
CA ALA A 399 -23.84 -11.67 16.94
C ALA A 399 -22.70 -12.63 17.34
N VAL A 400 -21.49 -12.09 17.50
CA VAL A 400 -20.31 -12.84 18.00
C VAL A 400 -20.33 -12.99 19.53
N GLY A 401 -21.23 -12.29 20.24
CA GLY A 401 -21.42 -12.41 21.68
C GLY A 401 -20.71 -11.34 22.52
N ILE A 402 -20.27 -10.25 21.90
CA ILE A 402 -19.60 -9.15 22.62
C ILE A 402 -20.65 -8.31 23.36
N SER A 403 -20.51 -8.20 24.68
CA SER A 403 -21.47 -7.47 25.53
C SER A 403 -21.13 -5.99 25.73
N TRP A 404 -19.85 -5.61 25.69
CA TRP A 404 -19.41 -4.23 25.82
C TRP A 404 -19.11 -3.64 24.45
N ILE A 405 -20.09 -2.91 23.91
CA ILE A 405 -20.01 -2.22 22.62
C ILE A 405 -20.47 -0.78 22.84
N LYS A 406 -19.66 0.19 22.41
CA LYS A 406 -20.00 1.62 22.43
C LYS A 406 -19.89 2.16 21.02
N ILE A 407 -20.83 3.01 20.62
CA ILE A 407 -20.79 3.73 19.35
C ILE A 407 -20.53 5.19 19.68
N GLU A 408 -19.45 5.71 19.13
CA GLU A 408 -18.96 7.03 19.45
C GLU A 408 -18.69 7.84 18.18
N ASP A 409 -18.66 9.14 18.33
CA ASP A 409 -18.27 10.06 17.26
C ASP A 409 -16.92 10.70 17.57
N SER A 410 -15.98 10.51 16.65
CA SER A 410 -14.65 11.11 16.73
C SER A 410 -14.64 12.64 16.83
N TYR A 411 -15.69 13.32 16.37
CA TYR A 411 -15.78 14.78 16.41
C TYR A 411 -16.26 15.32 17.77
N ASP A 412 -16.65 14.45 18.70
CA ASP A 412 -16.79 14.75 20.14
C ASP A 412 -15.66 14.07 20.94
N PRO A 413 -14.43 14.62 20.89
CA PRO A 413 -13.28 14.01 21.55
C PRO A 413 -13.43 13.98 23.08
N GLN A 414 -14.22 14.87 23.68
CA GLN A 414 -14.41 14.90 25.13
C GLN A 414 -15.28 13.74 25.60
N HIS A 415 -16.35 13.42 24.86
CA HIS A 415 -17.15 12.24 25.15
C HIS A 415 -16.34 10.96 24.89
N LEU A 416 -15.63 10.89 23.76
CA LEU A 416 -14.79 9.76 23.43
C LEU A 416 -13.72 9.48 24.51
N ILE A 417 -13.06 10.49 25.07
CA ILE A 417 -12.13 10.32 26.20
C ILE A 417 -12.79 9.62 27.39
N LYS A 418 -14.04 9.97 27.73
CA LYS A 418 -14.75 9.34 28.84
C LYS A 418 -15.03 7.87 28.54
N THR A 419 -15.50 7.55 27.34
CA THR A 419 -15.78 6.18 26.91
C THR A 419 -14.52 5.32 26.87
N ILE A 420 -13.38 5.89 26.45
CA ILE A 420 -12.10 5.18 26.45
C ILE A 420 -11.65 4.87 27.87
N ASN A 421 -11.73 5.82 28.80
CA ASN A 421 -11.39 5.57 30.20
C ASN A 421 -12.28 4.47 30.81
N GLU A 422 -13.59 4.50 30.57
CA GLU A 422 -14.52 3.42 30.97
C GLU A 422 -14.07 2.06 30.40
N GLY A 423 -13.72 2.02 29.11
CA GLY A 423 -13.28 0.79 28.44
C GLY A 423 -11.93 0.27 28.94
N LEU A 424 -11.00 1.15 29.29
CA LEU A 424 -9.69 0.79 29.84
C LEU A 424 -9.77 0.29 31.29
N ASP A 425 -10.75 0.76 32.06
CA ASP A 425 -10.98 0.32 33.44
C ASP A 425 -11.84 -0.96 33.52
N THR A 426 -12.51 -1.32 32.42
CA THR A 426 -13.33 -2.53 32.30
C THR A 426 -12.48 -3.72 31.82
N LYS A 427 -12.58 -4.86 32.50
CA LYS A 427 -11.91 -6.12 32.09
C LYS A 427 -12.65 -6.82 30.94
N GLY A 428 -11.97 -7.74 30.26
CA GLY A 428 -12.54 -8.55 29.19
C GLY A 428 -12.38 -7.91 27.81
N PHE A 429 -13.09 -8.42 26.81
CA PHE A 429 -13.04 -7.86 25.45
C PHE A 429 -14.06 -6.74 25.24
N LYS A 430 -13.59 -5.58 24.78
CA LYS A 430 -14.40 -4.37 24.59
C LYS A 430 -14.28 -3.84 23.17
N VAL A 431 -15.36 -3.29 22.62
CA VAL A 431 -15.35 -2.64 21.30
C VAL A 431 -15.90 -1.22 21.38
N ILE A 432 -15.15 -0.27 20.83
CA ILE A 432 -15.62 1.08 20.50
C ILE A 432 -15.69 1.19 18.97
N ILE A 433 -16.87 1.43 18.43
CA ILE A 433 -17.08 1.72 17.02
C ILE A 433 -17.14 3.23 16.87
N VAL A 434 -16.14 3.80 16.21
CA VAL A 434 -16.07 5.24 15.99
C VAL A 434 -16.63 5.56 14.61
N LYS A 435 -17.79 6.20 14.56
CA LYS A 435 -18.54 6.49 13.33
C LYS A 435 -18.38 7.93 12.88
N ARG A 436 -17.61 8.14 11.81
CA ARG A 436 -17.52 9.45 11.16
C ARG A 436 -16.99 9.31 9.73
N GLU A 437 -17.70 9.86 8.76
CA GLU A 437 -17.33 9.73 7.34
C GLU A 437 -15.94 10.30 7.07
N CYS A 438 -15.19 9.66 6.16
CA CYS A 438 -13.89 10.14 5.70
C CYS A 438 -13.95 11.64 5.35
N ALA A 439 -13.11 12.44 6.01
CA ALA A 439 -13.15 13.90 5.94
C ALA A 439 -13.06 14.45 4.51
N LEU A 440 -12.25 13.83 3.64
CA LEU A 440 -12.12 14.23 2.24
C LEU A 440 -13.40 14.00 1.44
N GLN A 441 -14.10 12.89 1.68
CA GLN A 441 -15.34 12.56 0.99
C GLN A 441 -16.50 13.38 1.53
N ALA A 442 -16.61 13.50 2.85
CA ALA A 442 -17.59 14.35 3.50
C ALA A 442 -17.46 15.81 3.02
N HIS A 443 -16.23 16.34 2.94
CA HIS A 443 -15.98 17.69 2.41
C HIS A 443 -16.36 17.81 0.93
N ARG A 444 -15.98 16.84 0.08
CA ARG A 444 -16.35 16.85 -1.34
C ARG A 444 -17.86 16.87 -1.56
N LEU A 445 -18.60 16.08 -0.78
CA LEU A 445 -20.07 16.04 -0.83
C LEU A 445 -20.70 17.33 -0.31
N ARG A 446 -20.18 17.87 0.80
CA ARG A 446 -20.60 19.16 1.38
C ARG A 446 -20.44 20.29 0.36
N GLU A 447 -19.28 20.39 -0.30
CA GLU A 447 -19.03 21.40 -1.34
C GLU A 447 -19.94 21.25 -2.56
N LYS A 448 -20.22 20.02 -2.97
CA LYS A 448 -21.20 19.76 -4.04
C LYS A 448 -22.59 20.30 -3.66
N LYS A 449 -23.05 19.99 -2.44
CA LYS A 449 -24.36 20.44 -1.95
C LYS A 449 -24.42 21.96 -1.80
N ARG A 450 -23.34 22.59 -1.32
CA ARG A 450 -23.26 24.05 -1.24
C ARG A 450 -23.39 24.70 -2.62
N LYS A 451 -22.72 24.17 -3.63
CA LYS A 451 -22.85 24.64 -5.02
C LYS A 451 -24.27 24.49 -5.55
N GLU A 452 -24.93 23.36 -5.30
CA GLU A 452 -26.31 23.12 -5.71
C GLU A 452 -27.29 24.12 -5.08
N LEU A 453 -27.18 24.37 -3.77
CA LEU A 453 -28.04 25.33 -3.06
C LEU A 453 -27.78 26.77 -3.54
N SER A 454 -26.52 27.15 -3.74
CA SER A 454 -26.16 28.47 -4.28
C SER A 454 -26.72 28.69 -5.69
N GLN A 455 -26.70 27.67 -6.56
CA GLN A 455 -27.34 27.71 -7.89
C GLN A 455 -28.86 27.86 -7.82
N GLN A 456 -29.49 27.42 -6.72
CA GLN A 456 -30.91 27.62 -6.45
C GLN A 456 -31.21 28.99 -5.83
N GLY A 457 -30.22 29.87 -5.69
CA GLY A 457 -30.37 31.20 -5.08
C GLY A 457 -30.48 31.18 -3.56
N LYS A 458 -30.27 30.03 -2.92
CA LYS A 458 -30.25 29.93 -1.45
C LYS A 458 -28.92 30.42 -0.91
N LYS A 459 -28.97 31.25 0.13
CA LYS A 459 -27.78 31.57 0.92
C LYS A 459 -27.50 30.43 1.88
N ILE A 460 -26.24 30.28 2.24
CA ILE A 460 -25.75 29.17 3.05
C ILE A 460 -25.05 29.74 4.27
N GLN A 461 -25.32 29.15 5.41
CA GLN A 461 -24.61 29.45 6.65
C GLN A 461 -23.11 29.11 6.49
N GLU A 462 -22.24 30.05 6.85
CA GLU A 462 -20.80 29.84 6.83
C GLU A 462 -20.26 29.79 8.24
N THR A 463 -19.57 28.71 8.57
CA THR A 463 -18.85 28.59 9.84
C THR A 463 -17.38 28.85 9.58
N SER A 464 -16.80 29.78 10.33
CA SER A 464 -15.37 30.06 10.31
C SER A 464 -14.78 29.88 11.71
N TYR A 465 -13.56 29.36 11.75
CA TYR A 465 -12.80 29.20 12.98
C TYR A 465 -11.56 30.09 12.91
N TYR A 466 -11.29 30.85 13.97
CA TYR A 466 -10.13 31.72 14.07
C TYR A 466 -9.50 31.61 15.46
N ILE A 467 -8.22 31.99 15.56
CA ILE A 467 -7.46 31.92 16.81
C ILE A 467 -7.36 33.32 17.41
N GLY A 468 -7.69 33.46 18.69
CA GLY A 468 -7.58 34.70 19.45
C GLY A 468 -7.29 34.42 20.93
N GLY A 469 -6.33 35.13 21.51
CA GLY A 469 -5.92 34.93 22.90
C GLY A 469 -5.14 33.62 23.16
N CYS A 470 -4.44 33.10 22.14
CA CYS A 470 -3.67 31.87 22.28
C CYS A 470 -2.43 32.06 23.15
N GLN A 471 -2.26 31.20 24.16
CA GLN A 471 -1.11 31.19 25.06
C GLN A 471 0.03 30.28 24.58
N LEU A 472 -0.02 29.81 23.33
CA LEU A 472 1.01 28.94 22.73
C LEU A 472 1.30 27.66 23.55
N CYS A 473 0.27 27.01 24.13
CA CYS A 473 0.45 25.70 24.79
C CYS A 473 0.77 24.56 23.81
N PHE A 474 0.59 24.80 22.50
CA PHE A 474 0.87 23.89 21.40
C PHE A 474 0.14 22.54 21.42
N GLU A 475 -0.85 22.33 22.28
CA GLU A 475 -1.73 21.14 22.29
C GLU A 475 -2.26 20.80 20.89
N CYS A 476 -2.77 21.81 20.19
CA CYS A 476 -3.35 21.69 18.86
C CYS A 476 -2.32 21.35 17.76
N ALA A 477 -1.04 21.63 17.98
CA ALA A 477 0.05 21.41 17.02
C ALA A 477 0.88 20.15 17.33
N ARG A 478 1.08 19.84 18.62
CA ARG A 478 1.94 18.76 19.12
C ARG A 478 1.19 17.48 19.49
N ILE A 479 -0.11 17.53 19.77
CA ILE A 479 -0.88 16.32 20.10
C ILE A 479 -1.95 16.10 19.05
N PHE A 480 -2.83 17.09 18.83
CA PHE A 480 -3.85 16.98 17.79
C PHE A 480 -3.24 17.02 16.38
N SER A 481 -2.39 18.02 16.10
CA SER A 481 -1.61 18.18 14.87
C SER A 481 -2.43 18.20 13.57
N CYS A 482 -3.35 19.16 13.47
CA CYS A 482 -4.08 19.42 12.21
C CYS A 482 -3.19 20.16 11.20
N PRO A 483 -3.11 19.75 9.91
CA PRO A 483 -2.29 20.42 8.90
C PRO A 483 -2.85 21.78 8.47
N ALA A 484 -4.06 22.13 8.93
CA ALA A 484 -4.63 23.46 8.81
C ALA A 484 -4.22 24.38 9.96
N LEU A 485 -3.51 23.90 10.98
CA LEU A 485 -2.96 24.73 12.05
C LEU A 485 -1.47 24.94 11.81
N ARG A 486 -1.03 26.20 11.79
CA ARG A 486 0.37 26.55 11.56
C ARG A 486 0.84 27.61 12.54
N LYS A 487 2.09 27.49 12.95
CA LYS A 487 2.80 28.58 13.64
C LYS A 487 3.28 29.57 12.60
N VAL A 488 2.99 30.85 12.80
CA VAL A 488 3.45 31.95 11.97
C VAL A 488 4.22 32.95 12.83
N LYS A 489 5.05 33.77 12.19
CA LYS A 489 5.76 34.87 12.84
C LYS A 489 5.30 36.18 12.20
N ILE A 490 4.67 37.05 12.98
CA ILE A 490 4.15 38.36 12.55
C ILE A 490 4.75 39.42 13.46
N ASN A 491 5.41 40.43 12.89
CA ASN A 491 6.05 41.52 13.64
C ASN A 491 6.94 41.02 14.81
N ASP A 492 7.73 39.98 14.54
CA ASP A 492 8.56 39.26 15.50
C ASP A 492 7.86 38.48 16.63
N LEU A 493 6.53 38.45 16.66
CA LEU A 493 5.74 37.64 17.58
C LEU A 493 5.34 36.31 16.93
N GLU A 494 5.44 35.23 17.71
CA GLU A 494 4.94 33.92 17.29
C GLU A 494 3.45 33.80 17.59
N GLU A 495 2.67 33.37 16.61
CA GLU A 495 1.24 33.16 16.74
C GLU A 495 0.81 31.85 16.07
N MET A 496 -0.25 31.24 16.59
CA MET A 496 -0.92 30.13 15.90
C MET A 496 -2.00 30.69 14.98
N GLN A 497 -2.09 30.17 13.76
CA GLN A 497 -3.13 30.52 12.80
C GLN A 497 -3.77 29.28 12.19
N ILE A 498 -5.03 29.44 11.79
CA ILE A 498 -5.75 28.48 10.95
C ILE A 498 -5.56 28.89 9.48
N ASP A 499 -5.00 28.00 8.70
CA ASP A 499 -4.93 28.07 7.25
C ASP A 499 -6.33 27.82 6.67
N GLN A 500 -7.01 28.91 6.29
CA GLN A 500 -8.40 28.86 5.82
C GLN A 500 -8.55 28.14 4.48
N GLU A 501 -7.49 28.04 3.66
CA GLU A 501 -7.54 27.31 2.39
C GLU A 501 -7.52 25.79 2.61
N ARG A 502 -6.85 25.33 3.69
CA ARG A 502 -6.77 23.92 4.06
C ARG A 502 -7.86 23.48 5.03
N CYS A 503 -8.41 24.42 5.79
CA CYS A 503 -9.40 24.13 6.82
C CYS A 503 -10.72 23.69 6.19
N ILE A 504 -11.18 22.49 6.55
CA ILE A 504 -12.51 22.03 6.11
C ILE A 504 -13.63 22.50 7.05
N GLN A 505 -13.32 23.22 8.13
CA GLN A 505 -14.29 23.71 9.13
C GLN A 505 -14.98 22.59 9.93
N CYS A 506 -14.26 21.50 10.25
CA CYS A 506 -14.79 20.37 11.03
C CYS A 506 -15.06 20.67 12.51
N GLY A 507 -14.50 21.75 13.07
CA GLY A 507 -14.71 22.14 14.47
C GLY A 507 -13.95 21.34 15.52
N VAL A 508 -13.34 20.20 15.21
CA VAL A 508 -12.64 19.39 16.23
C VAL A 508 -11.54 20.17 16.97
N CYS A 509 -10.81 21.05 16.27
CA CYS A 509 -9.78 21.88 16.92
C CYS A 509 -10.36 22.82 18.00
N TYR A 510 -11.60 23.28 17.83
CA TYR A 510 -12.32 24.11 18.79
C TYR A 510 -12.62 23.31 20.07
N GLU A 511 -13.08 22.06 19.94
CA GLU A 511 -13.40 21.17 21.08
C GLU A 511 -12.18 20.72 21.90
N VAL A 512 -10.98 20.68 21.27
CA VAL A 512 -9.75 20.24 21.94
C VAL A 512 -8.86 21.38 22.44
N CYS A 513 -9.24 22.65 22.23
CA CYS A 513 -8.42 23.79 22.67
C CYS A 513 -8.58 24.01 24.18
N PRO A 514 -7.55 23.72 25.01
CA PRO A 514 -7.70 23.75 26.46
C PRO A 514 -7.93 25.17 27.01
N ASN A 515 -7.47 26.18 26.27
CA ASN A 515 -7.53 27.58 26.71
C ASN A 515 -8.66 28.36 26.04
N GLY A 516 -9.54 27.70 25.26
CA GLY A 516 -10.64 28.36 24.55
C GLY A 516 -10.19 29.42 23.54
N ALA A 517 -8.96 29.31 23.03
CA ALA A 517 -8.35 30.29 22.14
C ALA A 517 -8.79 30.16 20.67
N ILE A 518 -9.49 29.08 20.33
CA ILE A 518 -10.12 28.91 19.01
C ILE A 518 -11.58 29.34 19.16
N HIS A 519 -12.01 30.27 18.32
CA HIS A 519 -13.34 30.86 18.34
C HIS A 519 -14.12 30.44 17.11
N LYS A 520 -15.43 30.20 17.29
CA LYS A 520 -16.36 29.88 16.21
C LYS A 520 -17.16 31.12 15.85
N SER A 521 -17.12 31.53 14.58
CA SER A 521 -18.01 32.56 14.02
C SER A 521 -18.95 31.93 13.02
N ILE A 522 -20.21 32.33 13.07
CA ILE A 522 -21.24 31.91 12.13
C ILE A 522 -21.69 33.14 11.35
N ILE A 523 -21.46 33.11 10.04
CA ILE A 523 -21.96 34.10 9.09
C ILE A 523 -23.25 33.54 8.49
N HIS A 524 -24.24 34.40 8.26
CA HIS A 524 -25.53 33.98 7.71
C HIS A 524 -26.27 32.96 8.58
N LEU A 525 -26.32 33.21 9.90
CA LEU A 525 -26.88 32.31 10.92
C LEU A 525 -28.30 31.79 10.63
N PHE A 526 -29.14 32.58 9.96
CA PHE A 526 -30.54 32.23 9.67
C PHE A 526 -30.74 31.57 8.29
N GLU A 527 -29.65 31.32 7.56
CA GLU A 527 -29.71 30.70 6.23
C GLU A 527 -29.48 29.18 6.32
N GLU A 528 -29.50 28.50 5.16
CA GLU A 528 -29.44 27.03 5.12
C GLU A 528 -28.09 26.48 5.61
N GLU A 529 -28.12 25.59 6.60
CA GLU A 529 -26.94 24.88 7.07
C GLU A 529 -26.63 23.68 6.17
N VAL A 530 -25.36 23.51 5.81
CA VAL A 530 -24.86 22.27 5.19
C VAL A 530 -23.84 21.65 6.14
N PRO A 531 -24.30 20.82 7.10
CA PRO A 531 -23.41 20.21 8.07
C PRO A 531 -22.52 19.16 7.40
N PHE A 532 -21.48 18.75 8.12
CA PHE A 532 -20.78 17.51 7.78
C PHE A 532 -21.73 16.33 7.94
N ARG A 533 -21.63 15.35 7.04
CA ARG A 533 -22.46 14.15 7.14
C ARG A 533 -22.11 13.38 8.41
N GLU A 534 -23.15 13.06 9.17
CA GLU A 534 -23.13 12.04 10.21
C GLU A 534 -23.44 10.68 9.56
N LEU A 535 -22.88 9.61 10.14
CA LEU A 535 -23.00 8.24 9.64
C LEU A 535 -23.98 7.41 10.48
#